data_AF-X0W556-F1
#
_entry.id   AF-X0W556-F1
#
_cell.length_a   1.000
_cell.length_b   1.000
_cell.length_c   1.000
_cell.angle_alpha   90.00
_cell.angle_beta   90.00
_cell.angle_gamma   90.00
#
_symmetry.space_group_name_H-M   'P 1'
#
loop_
_entity.id
_entity.type
_entity.pdbx_description
1 polymer ?
#
loop_
_entity_poly.entity_id
_entity_poly.type
_entity_poly.pdbx_seq_one_letter_code
_entity_poly.pdbx_strand_id
1 'polypeptide(L)'
;HITRIALAGSDATGVDFGFSFNAVVNTLAGDAQDDDGSFNRTVQGSLRQFIQHANAISSANAMRFVPTGATNATDSGGNDWWRITVTSALPTLSDDNSTIDGTAYDFSDGTTTLNTNPIVLGYVGSVGLGDDALPATGDEPALSGVSGPELEIFHDRVADGNMAIGLDLQANNVTVRSIGIYGFGVSSLSQDADIRVGVNGGATNFTGILIEDNVIGSSAASFVDPGLTARSPVNDIAVFGADGGTIQDNLIGYAGRFGIFP
;
A
#
# COMPACT_ATOMS: atom_id res chain seq x y z
N HIS A 1 -2.13 3.25 21.09
CA HIS A 1 -3.35 3.82 21.68
C HIS A 1 -3.03 4.19 23.13
N ILE A 2 -3.02 5.47 23.49
CA ILE A 2 -2.77 5.92 24.87
C ILE A 2 -3.98 6.72 25.31
N THR A 3 -4.75 6.16 26.24
CA THR A 3 -5.85 6.87 26.90
C THR A 3 -5.38 7.30 28.27
N ARG A 4 -5.39 8.62 28.53
CA ARG A 4 -5.07 9.15 29.86
C ARG A 4 -6.34 9.24 30.69
N ILE A 5 -6.44 8.40 31.72
CA ILE A 5 -7.51 8.47 32.71
C ILE A 5 -6.95 9.13 33.97
N ALA A 6 -7.56 10.24 34.37
CA ALA A 6 -7.24 10.89 35.64
C ALA A 6 -8.03 10.20 36.76
N LEU A 7 -7.34 9.50 37.65
CA LEU A 7 -7.93 8.88 38.83
C LEU A 7 -7.88 9.88 40.00
N ALA A 8 -9.03 10.17 40.62
CA ALA A 8 -9.14 11.10 41.75
C ALA A 8 -9.76 10.40 42.97
N GLY A 9 -9.05 9.39 43.50
CA GLY A 9 -9.40 8.74 44.78
C GLY A 9 -10.57 7.74 44.73
N SER A 10 -11.02 7.33 43.55
CA SER A 10 -11.98 6.24 43.35
C SER A 10 -11.64 5.47 42.07
N ASP A 11 -12.15 4.24 41.97
CA ASP A 11 -12.02 3.42 40.75
C ASP A 11 -12.72 4.11 39.58
N ALA A 12 -12.04 4.19 38.43
CA ALA A 12 -12.70 4.56 37.19
C ALA A 12 -13.60 3.40 36.75
N THR A 13 -14.91 3.60 36.81
CA THR A 13 -15.91 2.64 36.32
C THR A 13 -16.26 2.95 34.87
N GLY A 14 -16.63 1.94 34.08
CA GLY A 14 -17.01 2.11 32.67
C GLY A 14 -15.83 2.38 31.72
N VAL A 15 -14.64 1.89 32.06
CA VAL A 15 -13.46 1.97 31.19
C VAL A 15 -13.33 0.65 30.44
N ASP A 16 -13.78 0.65 29.19
CA ASP A 16 -13.57 -0.46 28.25
C ASP A 16 -12.42 -0.13 27.30
N PHE A 17 -11.45 -1.03 27.21
CA PHE A 17 -10.38 -0.94 26.22
C PHE A 17 -10.53 -2.07 25.20
N GLY A 18 -10.50 -1.70 23.92
CA GLY A 18 -10.35 -2.63 22.81
C GLY A 18 -9.10 -2.27 22.03
N PHE A 19 -8.40 -3.27 21.51
CA PHE A 19 -7.39 -3.08 20.48
C PHE A 19 -7.81 -3.88 19.26
N SER A 20 -7.50 -3.35 18.08
CA SER A 20 -7.64 -4.06 16.81
C SER A 20 -6.26 -4.27 16.24
N PHE A 21 -5.93 -5.52 15.91
CA PHE A 21 -4.69 -5.86 15.22
C PHE A 21 -4.69 -5.42 13.76
N ASN A 22 -5.88 -5.10 13.22
CA ASN A 22 -6.10 -4.67 11.84
C ASN A 22 -5.94 -3.15 11.66
N ALA A 23 -5.87 -2.37 12.74
CA ALA A 23 -5.79 -0.92 12.64
C ALA A 23 -4.35 -0.46 12.42
N VAL A 24 -4.13 0.31 11.35
CA VAL A 24 -2.90 1.06 11.09
C VAL A 24 -3.22 2.54 11.33
N VAL A 25 -2.53 3.18 12.27
CA VAL A 25 -2.91 4.51 12.80
C VAL A 25 -1.82 5.57 12.66
N ASN A 26 -0.64 5.18 12.19
CA ASN A 26 0.47 6.10 12.01
C ASN A 26 1.28 5.75 10.77
N THR A 27 2.15 6.70 10.39
CA THR A 27 3.03 6.59 9.22
C THR A 27 4.44 6.13 9.55
N LEU A 28 4.68 5.67 10.78
CA LEU A 28 5.97 5.12 11.18
C LEU A 28 6.12 3.73 10.55
N ALA A 29 7.28 3.46 9.95
CA ALA A 29 7.53 2.20 9.24
C ALA A 29 7.82 1.01 10.18
N GLY A 30 7.83 1.24 11.50
CA GLY A 30 8.02 0.23 12.54
C GLY A 30 9.44 -0.34 12.63
N ASP A 31 10.43 0.30 12.01
CA ASP A 31 11.83 -0.14 11.96
C ASP A 31 12.65 0.35 13.18
N ALA A 32 13.75 1.09 12.99
CA ALA A 32 14.55 1.70 14.06
C ALA A 32 13.79 2.82 14.82
N GLN A 33 12.58 3.14 14.37
CA GLN A 33 11.65 4.06 15.01
C GLN A 33 10.81 3.40 16.13
N ASP A 34 11.13 2.17 16.56
CA ASP A 34 10.42 1.53 17.66
C ASP A 34 10.58 2.27 18.99
N ASP A 35 9.49 2.32 19.76
CA ASP A 35 9.44 2.94 21.08
C ASP A 35 10.24 2.13 22.13
N ASP A 36 10.59 0.87 21.84
CA ASP A 36 11.39 -0.01 22.70
C ASP A 36 12.46 -0.81 21.93
N GLY A 37 13.61 -0.17 21.69
CA GLY A 37 14.76 -0.76 20.99
C GLY A 37 15.43 -1.98 21.64
N SER A 38 14.85 -2.58 22.70
CA SER A 38 15.36 -3.78 23.37
C SER A 38 14.68 -5.08 22.94
N PHE A 39 13.57 -5.03 22.20
CA PHE A 39 12.81 -6.22 21.77
C PHE A 39 12.49 -6.18 20.27
N ASN A 40 12.23 -7.35 19.67
CA ASN A 40 11.73 -7.46 18.30
C ASN A 40 10.23 -7.11 18.20
N ARG A 41 9.82 -6.02 18.86
CA ARG A 41 8.48 -5.43 18.73
C ARG A 41 8.60 -4.26 17.78
N THR A 42 7.55 -3.99 17.03
CA THR A 42 7.52 -2.86 16.12
C THR A 42 6.48 -1.86 16.62
N VAL A 43 6.58 -0.62 16.14
CA VAL A 43 5.67 0.46 16.53
C VAL A 43 4.22 0.01 16.39
N GLN A 44 3.48 0.04 17.49
CA GLN A 44 2.09 -0.41 17.50
C GLN A 44 1.23 0.45 16.58
N GLY A 45 0.42 -0.21 15.76
CA GLY A 45 -0.41 0.45 14.76
C GLY A 45 0.36 0.96 13.53
N SER A 46 1.56 0.45 13.28
CA SER A 46 2.25 0.59 11.98
C SER A 46 1.80 -0.48 10.99
N LEU A 47 2.02 -0.24 9.69
CA LEU A 47 1.80 -1.23 8.63
C LEU A 47 2.61 -2.53 8.86
N ARG A 48 3.85 -2.40 9.31
CA ARG A 48 4.71 -3.53 9.68
C ARG A 48 4.05 -4.40 10.76
N GLN A 49 3.57 -3.77 11.83
CA GLN A 49 2.94 -4.49 12.93
C GLN A 49 1.64 -5.17 12.47
N PHE A 50 0.87 -4.55 11.57
CA PHE A 50 -0.30 -5.18 10.94
C PHE A 50 0.09 -6.48 10.22
N ILE A 51 1.11 -6.44 9.35
CA ILE A 51 1.56 -7.64 8.61
C ILE A 51 2.03 -8.74 9.57
N GLN A 52 2.79 -8.39 10.61
CA GLN A 52 3.22 -9.35 11.63
C GLN A 52 2.06 -9.99 12.38
N HIS A 53 1.02 -9.21 12.71
CA HIS A 53 -0.18 -9.75 13.34
C HIS A 53 -0.98 -10.63 12.39
N ALA A 54 -1.13 -10.23 11.13
CA ALA A 54 -1.83 -11.03 10.12
C ALA A 54 -1.19 -12.41 10.00
N ASN A 55 0.14 -12.48 9.92
CA ASN A 55 0.88 -13.74 9.89
C ASN A 55 0.78 -14.58 11.17
N ALA A 56 0.51 -13.95 12.32
CA ALA A 56 0.46 -14.63 13.62
C ALA A 56 -0.94 -15.14 13.96
N ILE A 57 -1.99 -14.63 13.31
CA ILE A 57 -3.38 -14.92 13.63
C ILE A 57 -4.06 -15.46 12.37
N SER A 58 -4.27 -16.78 12.35
CA SER A 58 -4.92 -17.48 11.25
C SER A 58 -6.41 -17.09 11.15
N SER A 59 -6.73 -16.11 10.31
CA SER A 59 -8.07 -15.67 9.95
C SER A 59 -7.97 -14.56 8.90
N ALA A 60 -9.05 -14.20 8.22
CA ALA A 60 -9.01 -13.04 7.32
C ALA A 60 -8.64 -11.75 8.10
N ASN A 61 -7.55 -11.10 7.69
CA ASN A 61 -7.05 -9.86 8.29
C ASN A 61 -7.21 -8.71 7.31
N ALA A 62 -8.18 -7.82 7.56
CA ALA A 62 -8.45 -6.68 6.69
C ALA A 62 -7.95 -5.39 7.33
N MET A 63 -6.93 -4.77 6.74
CA MET A 63 -6.36 -3.51 7.20
C MET A 63 -7.42 -2.41 7.26
N ARG A 64 -7.36 -1.61 8.32
CA ARG A 64 -8.12 -0.39 8.48
C ARG A 64 -7.15 0.77 8.71
N PHE A 65 -7.00 1.65 7.74
CA PHE A 65 -6.12 2.81 7.86
C PHE A 65 -6.86 3.98 8.52
N VAL A 66 -6.49 4.28 9.76
CA VAL A 66 -7.13 5.32 10.61
C VAL A 66 -6.04 6.26 11.14
N PRO A 67 -5.43 7.09 10.27
CA PRO A 67 -4.31 7.91 10.67
C PRO A 67 -4.69 8.92 11.76
N THR A 68 -3.94 8.95 12.86
CA THR A 68 -4.14 9.91 13.95
C THR A 68 -3.30 11.18 13.82
N GLY A 69 -2.29 11.16 12.94
CA GLY A 69 -1.45 12.31 12.62
C GLY A 69 -1.95 13.04 11.39
N ALA A 70 -1.55 14.31 11.24
CA ALA A 70 -1.76 15.04 9.99
C ALA A 70 -1.07 14.32 8.81
N THR A 71 -1.53 14.61 7.60
CA THR A 71 -0.82 14.25 6.37
C THR A 71 0.63 14.75 6.43
N ASN A 72 1.55 13.99 5.84
CA ASN A 72 2.99 14.26 5.89
C ASN A 72 3.63 14.38 4.51
N ALA A 73 2.81 14.35 3.46
CA ALA A 73 3.21 14.64 2.09
C ALA A 73 2.13 15.49 1.41
N THR A 74 2.58 16.41 0.55
CA THR A 74 1.77 17.41 -0.15
C THR A 74 2.39 17.68 -1.52
N ASP A 75 1.57 17.85 -2.55
CA ASP A 75 2.02 18.29 -3.87
C ASP A 75 1.82 19.81 -4.07
N SER A 76 2.20 20.34 -5.24
CA SER A 76 1.97 21.77 -5.53
C SER A 76 0.51 22.11 -5.85
N GLY A 77 -0.35 21.11 -6.02
CA GLY A 77 -1.79 21.26 -6.24
C GLY A 77 -2.59 21.37 -4.94
N GLY A 78 -1.96 21.16 -3.78
CA GLY A 78 -2.64 21.12 -2.48
C GLY A 78 -3.34 19.79 -2.22
N ASN A 79 -2.93 18.73 -2.92
CA ASN A 79 -3.31 17.36 -2.58
C ASN A 79 -2.42 16.89 -1.43
N ASP A 80 -3.02 16.36 -0.38
CA ASP A 80 -2.35 15.94 0.85
C ASP A 80 -2.58 14.45 1.11
N TRP A 81 -1.55 13.71 1.52
CA TRP A 81 -1.66 12.28 1.80
C TRP A 81 -0.71 11.82 2.91
N TRP A 82 -0.86 10.56 3.33
CA TRP A 82 0.01 9.91 4.29
C TRP A 82 1.04 9.03 3.60
N ARG A 83 2.31 9.36 3.76
CA ARG A 83 3.46 8.58 3.29
C ARG A 83 4.10 7.81 4.44
N ILE A 84 4.25 6.51 4.26
CA ILE A 84 5.13 5.64 5.03
C ILE A 84 6.46 5.54 4.28
N THR A 85 7.51 6.15 4.82
CA THR A 85 8.88 5.94 4.30
C THR A 85 9.48 4.70 4.94
N VAL A 86 9.64 3.64 4.16
CA VAL A 86 10.16 2.34 4.59
C VAL A 86 11.69 2.37 4.52
N THR A 87 12.34 2.23 5.68
CA THR A 87 13.82 2.21 5.78
C THR A 87 14.39 0.81 6.04
N SER A 88 13.51 -0.17 6.27
CA SER A 88 13.86 -1.59 6.43
C SER A 88 12.79 -2.46 5.79
N ALA A 89 13.17 -3.60 5.21
CA ALA A 89 12.25 -4.51 4.52
C ALA A 89 11.00 -4.81 5.37
N LEU A 90 9.82 -4.66 4.77
CA LEU A 90 8.57 -5.08 5.40
C LEU A 90 8.57 -6.62 5.54
N PRO A 91 7.90 -7.18 6.55
CA PRO A 91 7.74 -8.63 6.66
C PRO A 91 6.97 -9.15 5.44
N THR A 92 7.29 -10.37 5.00
CA THR A 92 6.46 -11.10 4.03
C THR A 92 5.05 -11.28 4.60
N LEU A 93 4.02 -11.08 3.79
CA LEU A 93 2.64 -11.42 4.12
C LEU A 93 2.38 -12.88 3.71
N SER A 94 2.21 -13.76 4.70
CA SER A 94 2.07 -15.21 4.52
C SER A 94 0.72 -15.78 4.98
N ASP A 95 -0.18 -14.92 5.44
CA ASP A 95 -1.55 -15.31 5.83
C ASP A 95 -2.55 -15.11 4.69
N ASP A 96 -3.38 -16.12 4.46
CA ASP A 96 -4.38 -16.12 3.40
C ASP A 96 -5.55 -15.17 3.75
N ASN A 97 -6.20 -14.59 2.74
CA ASN A 97 -7.38 -13.71 2.90
C ASN A 97 -7.05 -12.40 3.65
N SER A 98 -5.82 -11.92 3.51
CA SER A 98 -5.39 -10.63 4.05
C SER A 98 -5.64 -9.49 3.04
N THR A 99 -6.02 -8.31 3.54
CA THR A 99 -6.24 -7.11 2.72
C THR A 99 -5.37 -5.96 3.22
N ILE A 100 -4.60 -5.36 2.33
CA ILE A 100 -3.95 -4.05 2.51
C ILE A 100 -4.77 -3.04 1.70
N ASP A 101 -5.41 -2.11 2.40
CA ASP A 101 -6.28 -1.10 1.80
C ASP A 101 -5.85 0.28 2.33
N GLY A 102 -5.47 1.16 1.40
CA GLY A 102 -5.01 2.51 1.70
C GLY A 102 -6.12 3.54 1.93
N THR A 103 -7.39 3.16 1.86
CA THR A 103 -8.52 4.05 2.16
C THR A 103 -8.39 4.60 3.58
N ALA A 104 -8.23 5.92 3.71
CA ALA A 104 -8.10 6.58 5.00
C ALA A 104 -9.46 6.84 5.65
N TYR A 105 -9.51 6.68 6.97
CA TYR A 105 -10.70 6.93 7.78
C TYR A 105 -10.41 7.88 8.93
N ASP A 106 -11.39 8.73 9.26
CA ASP A 106 -11.30 9.71 10.33
C ASP A 106 -11.05 9.02 11.68
N PHE A 107 -10.06 9.50 12.45
CA PHE A 107 -9.70 8.86 13.71
C PHE A 107 -10.71 9.07 14.84
N SER A 108 -11.61 10.04 14.71
CA SER A 108 -12.63 10.33 15.72
C SER A 108 -13.76 9.31 15.72
N ASP A 109 -14.05 8.69 14.56
CA ASP A 109 -15.11 7.68 14.42
C ASP A 109 -14.66 6.35 13.80
N GLY A 110 -13.47 6.31 13.18
CA GLY A 110 -12.90 5.15 12.50
C GLY A 110 -13.70 4.67 11.28
N THR A 111 -14.69 5.43 10.81
CA THR A 111 -15.71 5.01 9.84
C THR A 111 -15.91 5.99 8.68
N THR A 112 -15.81 7.29 8.92
CA THR A 112 -15.90 8.31 7.87
C THR A 112 -14.66 8.28 7.00
N THR A 113 -14.83 8.10 5.69
CA THR A 113 -13.72 8.14 4.72
C THR A 113 -13.14 9.55 4.62
N LEU A 114 -11.83 9.66 4.64
CA LEU A 114 -11.11 10.89 4.32
C LEU A 114 -10.75 10.89 2.82
N ASN A 115 -10.77 12.07 2.22
CA ASN A 115 -10.32 12.30 0.85
C ASN A 115 -9.50 13.60 0.81
N THR A 116 -8.29 13.53 1.35
CA THR A 116 -7.32 14.64 1.40
C THR A 116 -6.51 14.76 0.10
N ASN A 117 -6.49 13.72 -0.73
CA ASN A 117 -5.90 13.67 -2.05
C ASN A 117 -6.97 13.48 -3.14
N PRO A 118 -7.80 14.51 -3.44
CA PRO A 118 -8.97 14.39 -4.32
C PRO A 118 -8.63 14.32 -5.81
N ILE A 119 -7.36 14.14 -6.18
CA ILE A 119 -6.94 14.07 -7.57
C ILE A 119 -7.44 12.78 -8.24
N VAL A 120 -7.60 12.84 -9.56
CA VAL A 120 -7.74 11.65 -10.41
C VAL A 120 -6.54 11.62 -11.34
N LEU A 121 -5.83 10.50 -11.33
CA LEU A 121 -4.60 10.28 -12.06
C LEU A 121 -4.86 9.46 -13.34
N GLY A 122 -3.96 9.60 -14.30
CA GLY A 122 -4.02 8.89 -15.58
C GLY A 122 -4.92 9.57 -16.61
N TYR A 123 -5.17 8.87 -17.71
CA TYR A 123 -6.08 9.35 -18.75
C TYR A 123 -7.53 9.13 -18.33
N VAL A 124 -8.35 10.18 -18.43
CA VAL A 124 -9.80 10.13 -18.23
C VAL A 124 -10.47 10.46 -19.54
N GLY A 125 -11.30 9.56 -20.05
CA GLY A 125 -12.03 9.75 -21.29
C GLY A 125 -12.14 8.50 -22.16
N SER A 126 -12.72 8.69 -23.34
CA SER A 126 -12.96 7.62 -24.33
C SER A 126 -11.66 7.06 -24.90
N VAL A 127 -11.61 5.74 -25.06
CA VAL A 127 -10.52 4.99 -25.68
C VAL A 127 -11.07 3.99 -26.70
N GLY A 128 -10.26 3.60 -27.68
CA GLY A 128 -10.70 2.66 -28.71
C GLY A 128 -11.70 3.27 -29.70
N LEU A 129 -12.47 2.41 -30.37
CA LEU A 129 -13.43 2.76 -31.43
C LEU A 129 -14.81 2.11 -31.23
N GLY A 130 -15.07 1.56 -30.04
CA GLY A 130 -16.34 0.86 -29.75
C GLY A 130 -16.62 -0.36 -30.64
N ASP A 131 -17.91 -0.69 -30.78
CA ASP A 131 -18.41 -1.85 -31.53
C ASP A 131 -18.48 -1.57 -33.03
N ASP A 132 -18.73 -0.31 -33.42
CA ASP A 132 -18.84 0.08 -34.83
C ASP A 132 -17.51 0.38 -35.53
N ALA A 133 -16.41 0.36 -34.76
CA ALA A 133 -15.05 0.67 -35.21
C ALA A 133 -14.90 2.06 -35.84
N LEU A 134 -15.76 3.02 -35.47
CA LEU A 134 -15.70 4.41 -35.88
C LEU A 134 -15.44 5.30 -34.65
N PRO A 135 -14.62 6.35 -34.77
CA PRO A 135 -14.39 7.25 -33.66
C PRO A 135 -15.53 8.27 -33.52
N ALA A 136 -15.77 8.70 -32.29
CA ALA A 136 -16.74 9.69 -31.86
C ALA A 136 -18.20 9.35 -32.19
N THR A 137 -18.59 8.07 -32.08
CA THR A 137 -19.96 7.59 -32.29
C THR A 137 -20.72 7.36 -30.97
N GLY A 138 -20.01 7.37 -29.84
CA GLY A 138 -20.59 7.34 -28.50
C GLY A 138 -20.71 5.94 -27.89
N ASP A 139 -20.18 4.92 -28.57
CA ASP A 139 -20.04 3.55 -28.06
C ASP A 139 -18.61 3.26 -27.57
N GLU A 140 -17.72 4.25 -27.54
CA GLU A 140 -16.35 4.06 -27.09
C GLU A 140 -16.29 3.78 -25.59
N PRO A 141 -15.56 2.74 -25.15
CA PRO A 141 -15.28 2.54 -23.74
C PRO A 141 -14.52 3.75 -23.17
N ALA A 142 -14.79 4.10 -21.92
CA ALA A 142 -14.13 5.20 -21.24
C ALA A 142 -13.29 4.70 -20.07
N LEU A 143 -12.10 5.28 -19.91
CA LEU A 143 -11.28 5.12 -18.71
C LEU A 143 -11.66 6.18 -17.68
N SER A 144 -11.82 5.78 -16.42
CA SER A 144 -12.15 6.66 -15.30
C SER A 144 -10.93 7.31 -14.65
N GLY A 145 -9.71 6.91 -15.03
CA GLY A 145 -8.51 7.16 -14.24
C GLY A 145 -8.53 6.42 -12.90
N VAL A 146 -7.55 6.72 -12.06
CA VAL A 146 -7.41 6.16 -10.71
C VAL A 146 -7.44 7.30 -9.70
N SER A 147 -8.25 7.18 -8.66
CA SER A 147 -8.28 8.17 -7.56
C SER A 147 -6.92 8.24 -6.87
N GLY A 148 -6.50 9.44 -6.47
CA GLY A 148 -5.28 9.65 -5.70
C GLY A 148 -5.31 8.85 -4.40
N PRO A 149 -4.36 7.92 -4.17
CA PRO A 149 -4.30 7.17 -2.92
C PRO A 149 -4.08 8.10 -1.71
N GLU A 150 -4.72 7.77 -0.60
CA GLU A 150 -4.49 8.45 0.68
C GLU A 150 -3.26 7.90 1.41
N LEU A 151 -2.92 6.64 1.15
CA LEU A 151 -1.74 5.97 1.70
C LEU A 151 -0.70 5.75 0.61
N GLU A 152 0.53 6.19 0.87
CA GLU A 152 1.70 5.95 0.03
C GLU A 152 2.75 5.16 0.80
N ILE A 153 3.28 4.10 0.19
CA ILE A 153 4.37 3.28 0.69
C ILE A 153 5.59 3.59 -0.17
N PHE A 154 6.59 4.22 0.42
CA PHE A 154 7.72 4.78 -0.32
C PHE A 154 9.04 4.31 0.27
N HIS A 155 10.05 4.14 -0.58
CA HIS A 155 11.44 3.97 -0.14
C HIS A 155 12.34 5.05 -0.72
N ASP A 156 13.01 5.80 0.16
CA ASP A 156 14.06 6.74 -0.25
C ASP A 156 15.37 5.99 -0.50
N ARG A 157 15.64 5.69 -1.76
CA ARG A 157 16.84 4.94 -2.17
C ARG A 157 18.15 5.70 -1.95
N VAL A 158 18.08 7.02 -1.75
CA VAL A 158 19.27 7.85 -1.50
C VAL A 158 19.60 7.88 -0.02
N ALA A 159 18.58 8.09 0.81
CA ALA A 159 18.74 8.19 2.26
C ALA A 159 18.91 6.82 2.94
N ASP A 160 18.17 5.81 2.48
CA ASP A 160 17.96 4.57 3.24
C ASP A 160 18.59 3.32 2.59
N GLY A 161 19.36 3.51 1.52
CA GLY A 161 20.07 2.44 0.83
C GLY A 161 19.20 1.69 -0.19
N ASN A 162 19.43 0.39 -0.34
CA ASN A 162 18.68 -0.42 -1.31
C ASN A 162 17.76 -1.40 -0.56
N MET A 163 16.49 -1.43 -0.94
CA MET A 163 15.52 -2.41 -0.49
C MET A 163 14.93 -3.14 -1.68
N ALA A 164 15.01 -4.48 -1.65
CA ALA A 164 14.63 -5.30 -2.80
C ALA A 164 13.12 -5.31 -3.07
N ILE A 165 12.30 -5.30 -2.02
CA ILE A 165 10.86 -5.53 -2.13
C ILE A 165 10.11 -4.56 -1.25
N GLY A 166 9.01 -3.99 -1.76
CA GLY A 166 8.04 -3.25 -0.97
C GLY A 166 7.08 -4.16 -0.24
N LEU A 167 6.09 -4.69 -0.95
CA LEU A 167 5.15 -5.68 -0.43
C LEU A 167 5.49 -7.07 -0.98
N ASP A 168 5.72 -8.03 -0.08
CA ASP A 168 6.04 -9.42 -0.43
C ASP A 168 4.86 -10.33 -0.08
N LEU A 169 4.06 -10.69 -1.08
CA LEU A 169 2.80 -11.42 -0.95
C LEU A 169 3.04 -12.91 -1.22
N GLN A 170 3.04 -13.72 -0.17
CA GLN A 170 3.26 -15.16 -0.22
C GLN A 170 2.11 -15.92 0.43
N ALA A 171 0.90 -15.63 -0.02
CA ALA A 171 -0.36 -16.19 0.48
C ALA A 171 -1.46 -16.15 -0.59
N ASN A 172 -2.55 -16.88 -0.38
CA ASN A 172 -3.74 -16.85 -1.22
C ASN A 172 -4.68 -15.70 -0.84
N ASN A 173 -5.52 -15.29 -1.79
CA ASN A 173 -6.64 -14.37 -1.58
C ASN A 173 -6.21 -13.02 -0.96
N VAL A 174 -4.99 -12.57 -1.28
CA VAL A 174 -4.49 -11.28 -0.80
C VAL A 174 -5.02 -10.18 -1.69
N THR A 175 -5.58 -9.13 -1.09
CA THR A 175 -5.95 -7.90 -1.80
C THR A 175 -5.02 -6.76 -1.43
N VAL A 176 -4.52 -6.04 -2.43
CA VAL A 176 -3.80 -4.77 -2.28
C VAL A 176 -4.55 -3.72 -3.08
N ARG A 177 -5.06 -2.69 -2.41
CA ARG A 177 -5.82 -1.64 -3.08
C ARG A 177 -5.63 -0.24 -2.50
N SER A 178 -5.94 0.77 -3.31
CA SER A 178 -5.99 2.18 -2.91
C SER A 178 -4.68 2.69 -2.29
N ILE A 179 -3.53 2.19 -2.73
CA ILE A 179 -2.21 2.65 -2.28
C ILE A 179 -1.37 3.25 -3.41
N GLY A 180 -0.54 4.23 -3.06
CA GLY A 180 0.64 4.58 -3.83
C GLY A 180 1.82 3.72 -3.39
N ILE A 181 2.62 3.17 -4.30
CA ILE A 181 3.84 2.44 -3.93
C ILE A 181 4.95 2.56 -4.97
N TYR A 182 6.15 2.94 -4.54
CA TYR A 182 7.31 3.06 -5.41
C TYR A 182 8.64 3.16 -4.65
N GLY A 183 9.73 2.97 -5.39
CA GLY A 183 11.11 3.14 -4.92
C GLY A 183 11.78 1.84 -4.51
N PHE A 184 11.15 0.68 -4.71
CA PHE A 184 11.70 -0.61 -4.31
C PHE A 184 12.39 -1.31 -5.49
N GLY A 185 13.36 -2.16 -5.14
CA GLY A 185 14.15 -2.97 -6.05
C GLY A 185 15.63 -2.60 -6.11
N VAL A 186 16.46 -3.53 -6.60
CA VAL A 186 17.91 -3.35 -6.71
C VAL A 186 18.42 -3.65 -8.12
N SER A 187 18.32 -4.91 -8.55
CA SER A 187 18.84 -5.37 -9.85
C SER A 187 18.25 -6.68 -10.36
N SER A 188 17.54 -7.46 -9.53
CA SER A 188 17.09 -8.82 -9.84
C SER A 188 15.66 -8.86 -10.34
N LEU A 189 15.47 -9.21 -11.60
CA LEU A 189 14.14 -9.39 -12.21
C LEU A 189 13.24 -10.37 -11.44
N SER A 190 13.83 -11.41 -10.84
CA SER A 190 13.08 -12.50 -10.21
C SER A 190 12.91 -12.35 -8.70
N GLN A 191 13.42 -11.27 -8.11
CA GLN A 191 13.43 -11.11 -6.64
C GLN A 191 12.99 -9.72 -6.19
N ASP A 192 13.01 -8.73 -7.08
CA ASP A 192 12.85 -7.32 -6.75
C ASP A 192 11.58 -6.75 -7.40
N ALA A 193 10.75 -6.06 -6.62
CA ALA A 193 9.56 -5.36 -7.09
C ALA A 193 9.01 -4.39 -6.05
N ASP A 194 8.18 -3.42 -6.46
CA ASP A 194 7.33 -2.69 -5.52
C ASP A 194 6.31 -3.64 -4.86
N ILE A 195 5.67 -4.49 -5.65
CA ILE A 195 4.81 -5.58 -5.17
C ILE A 195 5.28 -6.91 -5.78
N ARG A 196 5.63 -7.87 -4.92
CA ARG A 196 5.99 -9.23 -5.33
C ARG A 196 4.91 -10.22 -4.90
N VAL A 197 4.49 -11.08 -5.80
CA VAL A 197 3.67 -12.26 -5.51
C VAL A 197 4.54 -13.51 -5.68
N GLY A 198 4.59 -14.38 -4.68
CA GLY A 198 5.35 -15.63 -4.73
C GLY A 198 6.77 -15.54 -4.14
N VAL A 199 7.54 -16.61 -4.28
CA VAL A 199 8.80 -16.82 -3.54
C VAL A 199 10.00 -16.81 -4.48
N ASN A 200 10.85 -15.78 -4.41
CA ASN A 200 12.21 -15.74 -5.00
C ASN A 200 12.32 -16.27 -6.46
N GLY A 201 11.36 -15.93 -7.32
CA GLY A 201 11.37 -16.38 -8.72
C GLY A 201 11.00 -17.86 -8.92
N GLY A 202 10.66 -18.57 -7.86
CA GLY A 202 10.16 -19.93 -7.90
C GLY A 202 8.65 -19.94 -8.16
N ALA A 203 8.19 -20.84 -9.01
CA ALA A 203 6.77 -21.03 -9.25
C ALA A 203 6.07 -21.42 -7.93
N THR A 204 5.17 -20.56 -7.47
CA THR A 204 4.25 -20.83 -6.36
C THR A 204 2.85 -21.17 -6.87
N ASN A 205 1.99 -21.65 -5.97
CA ASN A 205 0.58 -21.93 -6.26
C ASN A 205 -0.36 -20.95 -5.54
N PHE A 206 0.10 -19.73 -5.25
CA PHE A 206 -0.75 -18.72 -4.64
C PHE A 206 -1.82 -18.25 -5.64
N THR A 207 -3.07 -18.18 -5.20
CA THR A 207 -4.23 -17.85 -6.06
C THR A 207 -5.06 -16.74 -5.45
N GLY A 208 -5.94 -16.13 -6.25
CA GLY A 208 -6.89 -15.12 -5.74
C GLY A 208 -6.26 -13.79 -5.35
N ILE A 209 -5.05 -13.49 -5.83
CA ILE A 209 -4.45 -12.17 -5.64
C ILE A 209 -5.30 -11.13 -6.37
N LEU A 210 -5.59 -10.02 -5.70
CA LEU A 210 -6.23 -8.85 -6.30
C LEU A 210 -5.36 -7.63 -6.05
N ILE A 211 -4.88 -7.00 -7.13
CA ILE A 211 -4.16 -5.73 -7.07
C ILE A 211 -4.99 -4.73 -7.87
N GLU A 212 -5.63 -3.78 -7.21
CA GLU A 212 -6.56 -2.84 -7.84
C GLU A 212 -6.50 -1.42 -7.28
N ASP A 213 -6.90 -0.42 -8.06
CA ASP A 213 -6.99 0.98 -7.61
C ASP A 213 -5.68 1.57 -7.06
N ASN A 214 -4.53 1.07 -7.49
CA ASN A 214 -3.22 1.52 -7.00
C ASN A 214 -2.51 2.44 -7.99
N VAL A 215 -1.61 3.27 -7.44
CA VAL A 215 -0.60 4.00 -8.19
C VAL A 215 0.76 3.38 -7.91
N ILE A 216 1.35 2.71 -8.89
CA ILE A 216 2.54 1.89 -8.73
C ILE A 216 3.67 2.45 -9.60
N GLY A 217 4.84 2.63 -8.99
CA GLY A 217 6.04 3.21 -9.63
C GLY A 217 6.05 4.75 -9.70
N SER A 218 5.06 5.41 -9.09
CA SER A 218 5.00 6.88 -8.94
C SER A 218 4.29 7.29 -7.64
N SER A 219 4.23 8.60 -7.40
CA SER A 219 3.65 9.16 -6.17
C SER A 219 2.12 9.15 -6.17
N ALA A 220 1.52 9.06 -4.98
CA ALA A 220 0.07 9.04 -4.77
C ALA A 220 -0.67 10.27 -5.32
N ALA A 221 0.00 11.41 -5.49
CA ALA A 221 -0.62 12.64 -6.02
C ALA A 221 -0.16 13.01 -7.44
N SER A 222 0.69 12.20 -8.08
CA SER A 222 1.15 12.50 -9.45
C SER A 222 1.57 11.24 -10.16
N PHE A 223 1.16 11.05 -11.42
CA PHE A 223 1.65 9.95 -12.25
C PHE A 223 2.69 10.47 -13.25
N VAL A 224 3.88 10.77 -12.72
CA VAL A 224 5.05 11.23 -13.48
C VAL A 224 6.27 10.43 -13.06
N ASP A 225 7.34 10.47 -13.85
CA ASP A 225 8.59 9.81 -13.47
C ASP A 225 9.11 10.39 -12.13
N PRO A 226 9.23 9.56 -11.07
CA PRO A 226 9.70 10.03 -9.76
C PRO A 226 11.19 10.42 -9.77
N GLY A 227 11.88 10.19 -10.90
CA GLY A 227 13.27 10.54 -11.11
C GLY A 227 14.23 9.43 -10.68
N LEU A 228 15.47 9.47 -11.18
CA LEU A 228 16.45 8.39 -11.04
C LEU A 228 16.71 7.93 -9.60
N THR A 229 16.56 8.84 -8.64
CA THR A 229 16.83 8.61 -7.22
C THR A 229 15.67 7.97 -6.47
N ALA A 230 14.44 8.07 -6.98
CA ALA A 230 13.24 7.54 -6.33
C ALA A 230 12.52 6.48 -7.18
N ARG A 231 12.91 6.31 -8.45
CA ARG A 231 12.36 5.30 -9.35
C ARG A 231 12.71 3.89 -8.90
N SER A 232 11.72 3.00 -8.96
CA SER A 232 11.87 1.55 -8.81
C SER A 232 12.78 1.00 -9.93
N PRO A 233 14.00 0.51 -9.64
CA PRO A 233 14.99 0.23 -10.68
C PRO A 233 14.71 -1.07 -11.45
N VAL A 234 13.76 -1.90 -10.99
CA VAL A 234 13.45 -3.20 -11.57
C VAL A 234 11.98 -3.26 -11.98
N ASN A 235 11.14 -4.00 -11.26
CA ASN A 235 9.74 -4.21 -11.61
C ASN A 235 8.83 -3.41 -10.69
N ASP A 236 7.67 -3.00 -11.21
CA ASP A 236 6.61 -2.47 -10.35
C ASP A 236 5.89 -3.67 -9.69
N ILE A 237 5.33 -4.58 -10.49
CA ILE A 237 4.76 -5.85 -10.02
C ILE A 237 5.56 -7.03 -10.56
N ALA A 238 5.91 -7.98 -9.69
CA ALA A 238 6.48 -9.26 -10.10
C ALA A 238 5.63 -10.43 -9.56
N VAL A 239 5.21 -11.35 -10.42
CA VAL A 239 4.35 -12.48 -10.07
C VAL A 239 5.07 -13.78 -10.37
N PHE A 240 5.24 -14.65 -9.37
CA PHE A 240 5.97 -15.90 -9.49
C PHE A 240 5.07 -17.10 -9.17
N GLY A 241 4.47 -17.64 -10.23
CA GLY A 241 3.57 -18.80 -10.18
C GLY A 241 2.12 -18.48 -9.81
N ALA A 242 1.26 -19.40 -10.27
CA ALA A 242 -0.20 -19.48 -10.28
C ALA A 242 -1.05 -18.26 -10.71
N ASP A 243 -2.06 -18.62 -11.50
CA ASP A 243 -2.61 -17.91 -12.65
C ASP A 243 -4.14 -17.81 -12.50
N GLY A 244 -4.57 -17.17 -11.43
CA GLY A 244 -5.99 -16.92 -11.12
C GLY A 244 -6.22 -15.65 -10.31
N GLY A 245 -5.20 -14.81 -10.18
CA GLY A 245 -5.32 -13.46 -9.61
C GLY A 245 -5.71 -12.44 -10.68
N THR A 246 -6.11 -11.24 -10.25
CA THR A 246 -6.50 -10.12 -11.10
C THR A 246 -5.66 -8.89 -10.75
N ILE A 247 -5.11 -8.25 -11.78
CA ILE A 247 -4.48 -6.94 -11.70
C ILE A 247 -5.32 -6.02 -12.59
N GLN A 248 -6.08 -5.10 -11.99
CA GLN A 248 -7.06 -4.25 -12.70
C GLN A 248 -7.03 -2.83 -12.14
N ASP A 249 -7.47 -1.83 -12.91
CA ASP A 249 -7.68 -0.47 -12.41
C ASP A 249 -6.49 0.18 -11.68
N ASN A 250 -5.26 -0.19 -12.05
CA ASN A 250 -4.04 0.42 -11.52
C ASN A 250 -3.41 1.37 -12.55
N LEU A 251 -2.72 2.39 -12.07
CA LEU A 251 -1.68 3.07 -12.84
C LEU A 251 -0.34 2.45 -12.52
N ILE A 252 0.31 1.87 -13.53
CA ILE A 252 1.60 1.18 -13.38
C ILE A 252 2.57 1.79 -14.37
N GLY A 253 3.69 2.32 -13.90
CA GLY A 253 4.63 2.98 -14.78
C GLY A 253 5.91 3.40 -14.11
N TYR A 254 6.86 3.77 -14.95
CA TYR A 254 8.19 4.22 -14.55
C TYR A 254 9.08 3.14 -13.90
N ALA A 255 8.70 1.86 -13.94
CA ALA A 255 9.63 0.76 -13.71
C ALA A 255 10.94 0.88 -14.51
N GLY A 256 12.07 0.54 -13.89
CA GLY A 256 13.36 0.45 -14.59
C GLY A 256 13.46 -0.73 -15.58
N ARG A 257 12.61 -1.75 -15.44
CA ARG A 257 12.56 -2.95 -16.30
C ARG A 257 11.14 -3.20 -16.83
N PHE A 258 10.20 -3.60 -15.96
CA PHE A 258 8.86 -4.04 -16.35
C PHE A 258 7.80 -3.49 -15.39
N GLY A 259 6.68 -2.99 -15.91
CA GLY A 259 5.52 -2.68 -15.06
C GLY A 259 4.94 -3.96 -14.43
N ILE A 260 4.85 -5.04 -15.21
CA ILE A 260 4.43 -6.36 -14.71
C ILE A 260 5.39 -7.42 -15.26
N PHE A 261 6.02 -8.19 -14.37
CA PHE A 261 6.91 -9.31 -14.70
C PHE A 261 6.29 -10.63 -14.21
N PRO A 262 5.85 -11.53 -15.11
CA PRO A 262 5.31 -12.85 -14.76
C PRO A 262 6.38 -13.95 -14.61
#